data_AF-A0A1C5N7J7-F1
#
_entry.id   AF-A0A1C5N7J7-F1
#
_cell.length_a   1.000
_cell.length_b   1.000
_cell.length_c   1.000
_cell.angle_alpha   90.00
_cell.angle_beta   90.00
_cell.angle_gamma   90.00
#
_symmetry.space_group_name_H-M   'P 1'
#
loop_
_entity.id
_entity.type
_entity.pdbx_description
1 polymer ?
#
loop_
_entity_poly.entity_id
_entity_poly.type
_entity_poly.pdbx_seq_one_letter_code
_entity_poly.pdbx_strand_id
1 'polypeptide(L)'
;MELRAQKPLEKIKVKELCDLACINKSTFYAHYQDIYALANAMEDEMVEVVVESLPQLTARDVSERTEWLTREMFRAFTRNQTEIGILFSGSRQGLFINRVEAAMSKCISESDPSFDADVVRKIVLSFCVQGCYYTFTSYCGQMDEKRLVALLASIARAAQKIRM
;
A
#
# COMPACT_ATOMS: atom_id res chain seq x y z
N MET A 1 -12.68 -2.40 -11.94
CA MET A 1 -12.67 -3.31 -10.77
C MET A 1 -13.29 -4.67 -11.08
N GLU A 2 -14.53 -4.74 -11.58
CA GLU A 2 -15.25 -6.01 -11.80
C GLU A 2 -14.49 -7.05 -12.64
N LEU A 3 -14.02 -6.68 -13.84
CA LEU A 3 -13.26 -7.61 -14.69
C LEU A 3 -11.98 -8.10 -14.01
N ARG A 4 -11.31 -7.22 -13.27
CA ARG A 4 -10.05 -7.53 -12.57
C ARG A 4 -10.25 -8.50 -11.41
N ALA A 5 -11.41 -8.44 -10.75
CA ALA A 5 -11.78 -9.37 -9.69
C ALA A 5 -12.05 -10.79 -10.24
N GLN A 6 -12.44 -10.90 -11.52
CA GLN A 6 -12.84 -12.18 -12.13
C GLN A 6 -11.71 -12.86 -12.88
N LYS A 7 -10.74 -12.11 -13.43
CA LYS A 7 -9.64 -12.67 -14.22
C LYS A 7 -8.33 -11.88 -14.09
N PRO A 8 -7.19 -12.53 -14.35
CA PRO A 8 -5.89 -11.84 -14.39
C PRO A 8 -5.88 -10.68 -15.39
N LEU A 9 -5.09 -9.64 -15.10
CA LEU A 9 -4.98 -8.44 -15.92
C LEU A 9 -4.67 -8.76 -17.39
N GLU A 10 -3.78 -9.71 -17.63
CA GLU A 10 -3.30 -10.12 -18.95
C GLU A 10 -4.40 -10.77 -19.82
N LYS A 11 -5.51 -11.19 -19.19
CA LYS A 11 -6.67 -11.79 -19.87
C LYS A 11 -7.76 -10.76 -20.17
N ILE A 12 -7.66 -9.53 -19.66
CA ILE A 12 -8.66 -8.49 -19.88
C ILE A 12 -8.43 -7.85 -21.26
N LYS A 13 -9.49 -7.80 -22.08
CA LYS A 13 -9.45 -7.16 -23.40
C LYS A 13 -10.06 -5.76 -23.33
N VAL A 14 -9.45 -4.78 -23.99
CA VAL A 14 -9.98 -3.41 -24.07
C VAL A 14 -11.42 -3.40 -24.61
N LYS A 15 -11.73 -4.24 -25.62
CA LYS A 15 -13.11 -4.34 -26.12
C LYS A 15 -14.10 -4.73 -25.00
N GLU A 16 -13.79 -5.78 -24.26
CA GLU A 16 -14.65 -6.28 -23.17
C GLU A 16 -14.83 -5.22 -22.08
N LEU A 17 -13.75 -4.52 -21.72
CA LEU A 17 -13.81 -3.41 -20.78
C LEU A 17 -14.72 -2.29 -21.27
N CYS A 18 -14.55 -1.86 -22.52
CA CYS A 18 -15.37 -0.81 -23.12
C CYS A 18 -16.86 -1.21 -23.20
N ASP A 19 -17.13 -2.47 -23.58
CA ASP A 19 -18.48 -3.02 -23.66
C ASP A 19 -19.16 -3.00 -22.27
N LEU A 20 -18.44 -3.40 -21.21
CA LEU A 20 -18.94 -3.37 -19.84
C LEU A 20 -19.13 -1.94 -19.30
N ALA A 21 -18.21 -1.03 -19.64
CA ALA A 21 -18.24 0.37 -19.20
C ALA A 21 -19.16 1.25 -20.06
N CYS A 22 -19.81 0.70 -21.10
CA CYS A 22 -20.66 1.43 -22.04
C CYS A 22 -19.97 2.64 -22.70
N ILE A 23 -18.69 2.50 -23.09
CA ILE A 23 -17.91 3.53 -23.78
C ILE A 23 -17.36 3.06 -25.11
N ASN A 24 -17.05 4.00 -26.01
CA ASN A 24 -16.35 3.67 -27.26
C ASN A 24 -14.86 3.38 -27.02
N LYS A 25 -14.26 2.52 -27.85
CA LYS A 25 -12.81 2.28 -27.83
C LYS A 25 -12.01 3.57 -28.08
N SER A 26 -12.49 4.46 -28.93
CA SER A 26 -11.85 5.76 -29.18
C SER A 26 -11.76 6.59 -27.89
N THR A 27 -12.79 6.56 -27.06
CA THR A 27 -12.78 7.20 -25.74
C THR A 27 -11.75 6.57 -24.83
N PHE A 28 -11.68 5.23 -24.75
CA PHE A 28 -10.63 4.55 -23.97
C PHE A 28 -9.22 4.95 -24.43
N TYR A 29 -8.94 4.86 -25.73
CA TYR A 29 -7.62 5.15 -26.28
C TYR A 29 -7.25 6.63 -26.26
N ALA A 30 -8.21 7.54 -26.03
CA ALA A 30 -7.91 8.95 -25.78
C ALA A 30 -7.25 9.18 -24.41
N HIS A 31 -7.42 8.26 -23.46
CA HIS A 31 -6.90 8.38 -22.09
C HIS A 31 -5.82 7.33 -21.76
N TYR A 32 -5.91 6.12 -22.33
CA TYR A 32 -5.02 5.02 -22.00
C TYR A 32 -4.55 4.30 -23.25
N GLN A 33 -3.22 4.12 -23.36
CA GLN A 33 -2.64 3.40 -24.50
C GLN A 33 -3.09 1.94 -24.56
N ASP A 34 -3.23 1.29 -23.41
CA ASP A 34 -3.65 -0.10 -23.29
C ASP A 34 -4.22 -0.39 -21.88
N ILE A 35 -4.53 -1.66 -21.62
CA ILE A 35 -5.08 -2.10 -20.33
C ILE A 35 -4.09 -1.94 -19.17
N TYR A 36 -2.78 -2.01 -19.44
CA TYR A 36 -1.74 -1.87 -18.42
C TYR A 36 -1.58 -0.41 -18.01
N ALA A 37 -1.70 0.54 -18.94
CA ALA A 37 -1.71 1.97 -18.64
C ALA A 37 -2.87 2.33 -17.69
N LEU A 38 -4.07 1.81 -17.95
CA LEU A 38 -5.21 1.98 -17.04
C LEU A 38 -4.94 1.32 -15.67
N ALA A 39 -4.46 0.08 -15.66
CA ALA A 39 -4.18 -0.63 -14.41
C ALA A 39 -3.14 0.10 -13.55
N ASN A 40 -2.07 0.60 -14.17
CA ASN A 40 -1.07 1.43 -13.49
C ASN A 40 -1.74 2.67 -12.91
N ALA A 41 -2.52 3.43 -13.68
CA ALA A 41 -3.20 4.63 -13.17
C ALA A 41 -4.09 4.34 -11.96
N MET A 42 -4.87 3.25 -11.99
CA MET A 42 -5.71 2.84 -10.87
C MET A 42 -4.88 2.41 -9.64
N GLU A 43 -3.73 1.79 -9.86
CA GLU A 43 -2.81 1.40 -8.78
C GLU A 43 -2.09 2.60 -8.17
N ASP A 44 -1.71 3.58 -8.98
CA ASP A 44 -1.15 4.86 -8.55
C ASP A 44 -2.13 5.57 -7.61
N GLU A 45 -3.38 5.73 -8.08
CA GLU A 45 -4.47 6.31 -7.29
C GLU A 45 -4.71 5.53 -5.99
N MET A 46 -4.63 4.20 -6.02
CA MET A 46 -4.83 3.40 -4.81
C MET A 46 -3.70 3.58 -3.79
N VAL A 47 -2.45 3.70 -4.26
CA VAL A 47 -1.31 4.03 -3.38
C VAL A 47 -1.51 5.42 -2.77
N GLU A 48 -1.93 6.40 -3.56
CA GLU A 48 -2.23 7.75 -3.07
C GLU A 48 -3.32 7.75 -2.01
N VAL A 49 -4.47 7.10 -2.26
CA VAL A 49 -5.57 6.98 -1.28
C VAL A 49 -5.09 6.38 0.05
N VAL A 50 -4.22 5.36 -0.01
CA VAL A 50 -3.69 4.71 1.19
C VAL A 50 -2.73 5.66 1.93
N VAL A 51 -1.83 6.33 1.21
CA VAL A 51 -0.84 7.24 1.80
C VAL A 51 -1.52 8.50 2.36
N GLU A 52 -2.49 9.07 1.66
CA GLU A 52 -3.27 10.23 2.12
C GLU A 52 -4.17 9.91 3.30
N SER A 53 -4.56 8.64 3.46
CA SER A 53 -5.30 8.20 4.65
C SER A 53 -4.42 8.11 5.91
N LEU A 54 -3.10 8.10 5.74
CA LEU A 54 -2.17 8.16 6.85
C LEU A 54 -2.08 9.60 7.37
N PRO A 55 -1.93 9.77 8.69
CA PRO A 55 -1.60 11.08 9.26
C PRO A 55 -0.27 11.58 8.70
N GLN A 56 -0.04 12.90 8.73
CA GLN A 56 1.24 13.48 8.32
C GLN A 56 2.38 12.86 9.13
N LEU A 57 3.15 12.00 8.47
CA LEU A 57 4.25 11.26 9.08
C LEU A 57 5.49 12.13 9.20
N THR A 58 6.12 12.07 10.36
CA THR A 58 7.43 12.69 10.59
C THR A 58 8.49 11.62 10.80
N ALA A 59 9.76 12.01 10.62
CA ALA A 59 10.87 11.10 10.91
C ALA A 59 10.91 10.65 12.39
N ARG A 60 10.33 11.44 13.31
CA ARG A 60 10.17 11.06 14.72
C ARG A 60 9.15 9.95 14.91
N ASP A 61 8.09 9.90 14.12
CA ASP A 61 7.09 8.84 14.27
C ASP A 61 7.68 7.45 13.99
N VAL A 62 8.65 7.39 13.06
CA VAL A 62 9.40 6.17 12.72
C VAL A 62 10.34 5.74 13.85
N SER A 63 10.90 6.66 14.63
CA SER A 63 11.88 6.35 15.68
C SER A 63 11.32 6.33 17.10
N GLU A 64 10.19 7.00 17.35
CA GLU A 64 9.66 7.23 18.69
C GLU A 64 8.25 6.64 18.88
N ARG A 65 7.48 6.48 17.80
CA ARG A 65 6.06 6.11 17.83
C ARG A 65 5.72 4.94 16.91
N THR A 66 6.59 3.93 16.81
CA THR A 66 6.40 2.79 15.88
C THR A 66 5.11 2.01 16.14
N GLU A 67 4.66 1.91 17.40
CA GLU A 67 3.38 1.29 17.73
C GLU A 67 2.20 2.02 17.07
N TRP A 68 2.21 3.36 17.16
CA TRP A 68 1.17 4.19 16.57
C TRP A 68 1.22 4.10 15.05
N LEU A 69 2.42 4.17 14.46
CA LEU A 69 2.63 4.01 13.02
C LEU A 69 2.04 2.68 12.51
N THR A 70 2.34 1.56 13.18
CA THR A 70 1.76 0.24 12.88
C THR A 70 0.23 0.25 12.89
N ARG A 71 -0.40 0.92 13.87
CA ARG A 71 -1.86 1.01 13.97
C ARG A 71 -2.46 1.80 12.82
N GLU A 72 -1.85 2.92 12.44
CA GLU A 72 -2.33 3.76 11.35
C GLU A 72 -2.19 3.06 9.99
N MET A 73 -1.07 2.38 9.74
CA MET A 73 -0.89 1.57 8.53
C MET A 73 -1.92 0.44 8.44
N PHE A 74 -2.17 -0.28 9.53
CA PHE A 74 -3.16 -1.35 9.53
C PHE A 74 -4.57 -0.82 9.23
N ARG A 75 -4.94 0.34 9.80
CA ARG A 75 -6.21 1.01 9.48
C ARG A 75 -6.32 1.39 8.01
N ALA A 76 -5.25 1.96 7.44
CA ALA A 76 -5.20 2.36 6.04
C ALA A 76 -5.37 1.16 5.09
N PHE A 77 -4.72 0.02 5.39
CA PHE A 77 -4.84 -1.20 4.58
C PHE A 77 -6.20 -1.88 4.72
N THR A 78 -6.75 -1.93 5.93
CA THR A 78 -8.06 -2.57 6.19
C THR A 78 -9.19 -1.82 5.50
N ARG A 79 -9.13 -0.48 5.49
CA ARG A 79 -10.17 0.36 4.86
C ARG A 79 -10.32 0.11 3.36
N ASN A 80 -9.24 -0.26 2.68
CA ASN A 80 -9.19 -0.43 1.22
C ASN A 80 -8.86 -1.88 0.83
N GLN A 81 -9.08 -2.84 1.73
CA GLN A 81 -8.58 -4.21 1.58
C GLN A 81 -9.06 -4.89 0.30
N THR A 82 -10.34 -4.71 -0.04
CA THR A 82 -10.96 -5.35 -1.20
C THR A 82 -10.35 -4.82 -2.49
N GLU A 83 -10.22 -3.50 -2.60
CA GLU A 83 -9.67 -2.81 -3.77
C GLU A 83 -8.19 -3.14 -3.95
N ILE A 84 -7.41 -3.08 -2.87
CA ILE A 84 -5.99 -3.49 -2.85
C ILE A 84 -5.87 -4.95 -3.33
N GLY A 85 -6.69 -5.84 -2.79
CA GLY A 85 -6.69 -7.26 -3.15
C GLY A 85 -7.02 -7.50 -4.62
N ILE A 86 -7.93 -6.72 -5.21
CA ILE A 86 -8.29 -6.84 -6.62
C ILE A 86 -7.18 -6.29 -7.53
N LEU A 87 -6.78 -5.03 -7.32
CA LEU A 87 -5.82 -4.32 -8.19
C LEU A 87 -4.47 -5.04 -8.23
N PHE A 88 -3.94 -5.37 -7.05
CA PHE A 88 -2.61 -5.93 -6.90
C PHE A 88 -2.61 -7.47 -6.81
N SER A 89 -3.67 -8.17 -7.21
CA SER A 89 -3.65 -9.64 -7.21
C SER A 89 -2.63 -10.24 -8.19
N GLY A 90 -2.16 -11.46 -7.90
CA GLY A 90 -1.28 -12.22 -8.80
C GLY A 90 0.15 -11.65 -8.85
N SER A 91 0.70 -11.50 -10.05
CA SER A 91 2.09 -11.04 -10.28
C SER A 91 2.38 -9.63 -9.74
N ARG A 92 1.34 -8.86 -9.39
CA ARG A 92 1.43 -7.46 -8.97
C ARG A 92 1.40 -7.27 -7.45
N GLN A 93 1.27 -8.35 -6.68
CA GLN A 93 1.09 -8.29 -5.22
C GLN A 93 2.25 -7.60 -4.49
N GLY A 94 3.48 -7.84 -4.94
CA GLY A 94 4.67 -7.21 -4.36
C GLY A 94 4.83 -5.72 -4.70
N LEU A 95 4.14 -5.23 -5.73
CA LEU A 95 4.29 -3.83 -6.15
C LEU A 95 3.64 -2.85 -5.17
N PHE A 96 2.48 -3.21 -4.63
CA PHE A 96 1.71 -2.31 -3.77
C PHE A 96 2.53 -1.78 -2.60
N ILE A 97 3.06 -2.70 -1.78
CA ILE A 97 3.70 -2.30 -0.53
C ILE A 97 5.02 -1.57 -0.76
N ASN A 98 5.75 -1.93 -1.82
CA ASN A 98 6.97 -1.22 -2.21
C ASN A 98 6.67 0.23 -2.62
N ARG A 99 5.52 0.46 -3.29
CA ARG A 99 5.09 1.81 -3.67
C ARG A 99 4.59 2.62 -2.50
N VAL A 100 3.84 2.01 -1.57
CA VAL A 100 3.44 2.66 -0.32
C VAL A 100 4.66 3.04 0.52
N GLU A 101 5.63 2.15 0.67
CA GLU A 101 6.88 2.43 1.39
C GLU A 101 7.64 3.60 0.76
N ALA A 102 7.79 3.60 -0.57
CA ALA A 102 8.46 4.68 -1.29
C ALA A 102 7.74 6.03 -1.12
N ALA A 103 6.41 6.04 -1.19
CA ALA A 103 5.61 7.24 -0.98
C ALA A 103 5.73 7.76 0.46
N MET A 104 5.64 6.88 1.47
CA MET A 104 5.84 7.26 2.87
C MET A 104 7.24 7.81 3.12
N SER A 105 8.28 7.16 2.59
CA SER A 105 9.66 7.63 2.68
C SER A 105 9.81 9.02 2.05
N LYS A 106 9.20 9.24 0.89
CA LYS A 106 9.22 10.55 0.21
C LYS A 106 8.54 11.64 1.04
N CYS A 107 7.34 11.38 1.58
CA CYS A 107 6.63 12.32 2.43
C CYS A 107 7.44 12.71 3.67
N ILE A 108 8.13 11.75 4.30
CA ILE A 108 8.99 12.02 5.44
C ILE A 108 10.21 12.86 5.01
N SER A 109 10.89 12.50 3.93
CA SER A 109 12.07 13.24 3.42
C SER A 109 11.73 14.68 3.01
N GLU A 110 10.52 14.94 2.50
CA GLU A 110 10.06 16.31 2.18
C GLU A 110 9.97 17.20 3.44
N SER A 111 9.59 16.62 4.58
CA SER A 111 9.51 17.33 5.87
C SER A 111 10.83 17.36 6.65
N ASP A 112 11.66 16.32 6.48
CA ASP A 112 12.95 16.14 7.14
C ASP A 112 13.95 15.49 6.17
N PRO A 113 14.71 16.29 5.40
CA PRO A 113 15.69 15.78 4.44
C PRO A 113 16.81 14.95 5.08
N SER A 114 17.03 15.05 6.41
CA SER A 114 18.03 14.23 7.09
C SER A 114 17.65 12.75 7.13
N PHE A 115 16.35 12.45 6.99
CA PHE A 115 15.85 11.09 6.86
C PHE A 115 16.51 10.33 5.71
N ASP A 116 16.92 11.02 4.65
CA ASP A 116 17.52 10.35 3.51
C ASP A 116 18.88 9.72 3.80
N ALA A 117 19.63 10.32 4.73
CA ALA A 117 20.92 9.81 5.20
C ALA A 117 20.78 8.86 6.41
N ASP A 118 19.63 8.85 7.09
CA ASP A 118 19.39 8.02 8.27
C ASP A 118 18.93 6.60 7.89
N VAL A 119 19.92 5.75 7.59
CA VAL A 119 19.68 4.34 7.22
C VAL A 119 18.93 3.58 8.30
N VAL A 120 19.16 3.89 9.59
CA VAL A 120 18.50 3.20 10.69
C VAL A 120 16.99 3.49 10.66
N ARG A 121 16.60 4.77 10.54
CA ARG A 121 15.17 5.12 10.41
C ARG A 121 14.54 4.53 9.15
N LYS A 122 15.26 4.49 8.02
CA LYS A 122 14.79 3.81 6.80
C LYS A 122 14.52 2.33 7.03
N ILE A 123 15.44 1.61 7.67
CA ILE A 123 15.26 0.19 8.01
C ILE A 123 14.03 -0.02 8.91
N VAL A 124 13.85 0.84 9.93
CA VAL A 124 12.69 0.75 10.83
C VAL A 124 11.39 1.00 10.07
N LEU A 125 11.36 2.00 9.16
CA LEU A 125 10.21 2.25 8.29
C LEU A 125 9.89 1.02 7.43
N SER A 126 10.88 0.51 6.69
CA SER A 126 10.71 -0.68 5.83
C SER A 126 10.19 -1.87 6.63
N PHE A 127 10.78 -2.14 7.80
CA PHE A 127 10.35 -3.23 8.66
C PHE A 127 8.89 -3.07 9.12
N CYS A 128 8.52 -1.86 9.55
CA CYS A 128 7.15 -1.59 9.97
C CYS A 128 6.17 -1.74 8.81
N VAL A 129 6.44 -1.12 7.66
CA VAL A 129 5.55 -1.11 6.49
C VAL A 129 5.37 -2.53 5.94
N GLN A 130 6.48 -3.22 5.64
CA GLN A 130 6.48 -4.56 5.07
C GLN A 130 5.92 -5.59 6.05
N GLY A 131 6.35 -5.54 7.32
CA GLY A 131 5.89 -6.45 8.37
C GLY A 131 4.39 -6.30 8.64
N CYS A 132 3.89 -5.07 8.69
CA CYS A 132 2.45 -4.82 8.88
C CYS A 132 1.64 -5.34 7.70
N TYR A 133 2.04 -5.03 6.47
CA TYR A 133 1.29 -5.43 5.27
C TYR A 133 1.32 -6.94 5.02
N TYR A 134 2.49 -7.58 5.14
CA TYR A 134 2.59 -9.04 5.00
C TYR A 134 1.73 -9.75 6.04
N THR A 135 1.79 -9.28 7.28
CA THR A 135 1.00 -9.88 8.37
C THR A 135 -0.49 -9.64 8.18
N PHE A 136 -0.88 -8.45 7.74
CA PHE A 136 -2.25 -8.14 7.35
C PHE A 136 -2.75 -9.08 6.25
N THR A 137 -2.04 -9.18 5.12
CA THR A 137 -2.49 -10.02 4.00
C THR A 137 -2.51 -11.51 4.32
N SER A 138 -1.59 -11.99 5.17
CA SER A 138 -1.45 -13.43 5.46
C SER A 138 -2.32 -13.91 6.62
N TYR A 139 -2.59 -13.06 7.62
CA TYR A 139 -3.24 -13.46 8.87
C TYR A 139 -4.55 -12.69 9.16
N CYS A 140 -4.94 -11.71 8.34
CA CYS A 140 -6.27 -11.12 8.42
C CYS A 140 -7.33 -12.22 8.23
N GLY A 141 -8.27 -12.31 9.17
CA GLY A 141 -9.30 -13.36 9.22
C GLY A 141 -8.90 -14.65 9.96
N GLN A 142 -7.62 -14.85 10.30
CA GLN A 142 -7.17 -15.98 11.14
C GLN A 142 -7.10 -15.62 12.63
N MET A 143 -7.05 -14.33 12.96
CA MET A 143 -7.08 -13.81 14.32
C MET A 143 -7.90 -12.52 14.35
N ASP A 144 -8.48 -12.23 15.52
CA ASP A 144 -9.11 -10.93 15.79
C ASP A 144 -8.14 -9.78 15.43
N GLU A 145 -8.63 -8.84 14.61
CA GLU A 145 -7.81 -7.74 14.09
C GLU A 145 -7.20 -6.89 15.20
N LYS A 146 -7.93 -6.64 16.29
CA LYS A 146 -7.41 -5.84 17.41
C LYS A 146 -6.23 -6.54 18.08
N ARG A 147 -6.31 -7.87 18.23
CA ARG A 147 -5.18 -8.68 18.75
C ARG A 147 -4.00 -8.68 17.79
N LEU A 148 -4.24 -8.81 16.49
CA LEU A 148 -3.19 -8.76 15.46
C LEU A 148 -2.44 -7.45 15.49
N VAL A 149 -3.18 -6.34 15.50
CA VAL A 149 -2.63 -5.00 15.61
C VAL A 149 -1.85 -4.82 16.91
N ALA A 150 -2.40 -5.25 18.05
CA ALA A 150 -1.71 -5.12 19.33
C ALA A 150 -0.39 -5.91 19.38
N LEU A 151 -0.35 -7.10 18.78
CA LEU A 151 0.86 -7.91 18.69
C LEU A 151 1.91 -7.25 17.80
N LEU A 152 1.53 -6.85 16.58
CA LEU A 152 2.44 -6.15 15.65
C LEU A 152 3.00 -4.88 16.26
N ALA A 153 2.15 -4.10 16.92
CA ALA A 153 2.55 -2.84 17.50
C ALA A 153 3.50 -3.05 18.72
N SER A 154 3.35 -4.17 19.44
CA SER A 154 4.31 -4.59 20.48
C SER A 154 5.67 -5.00 19.88
N ILE A 155 5.66 -5.72 18.75
CA ILE A 155 6.88 -6.09 18.02
C ILE A 155 7.60 -4.85 17.50
N ALA A 156 6.87 -3.92 16.87
CA ALA A 156 7.43 -2.67 16.34
C ALA A 156 8.03 -1.81 17.47
N ARG A 157 7.37 -1.74 18.63
CA ARG A 157 7.90 -1.05 19.82
C ARG A 157 9.17 -1.72 20.36
N ALA A 158 9.24 -3.05 20.34
CA ALA A 158 10.44 -3.76 20.76
C ALA A 158 11.61 -3.48 19.79
N ALA A 159 11.35 -3.52 18.48
CA ALA A 159 12.33 -3.19 17.45
C ALA A 159 12.88 -1.76 17.59
N GLN A 160 12.02 -0.79 17.91
CA GLN A 160 12.41 0.60 18.17
C GLN A 160 13.45 0.75 19.31
N LYS A 161 13.43 -0.16 20.29
CA LYS A 161 14.34 -0.10 21.45
C LYS A 161 15.69 -0.78 21.21
N ILE A 162 15.86 -1.46 20.08
CA ILE A 162 17.13 -2.06 19.69
C ILE A 162 18.06 -0.91 19.31
N ARG A 163 18.93 -0.51 20.24
CA ARG A 163 19.95 0.50 19.99
C ARG A 163 21.10 -0.14 19.20
N MET A 164 21.47 0.49 18.08
CA MET A 164 22.76 0.30 17.42
C MET A 164 23.70 1.43 17.81
#